data_AF-A0A7C5ZK76-F1
#
_entry.id   AF-A0A7C5ZK76-F1
#
_cell.length_a   1.000
_cell.length_b   1.000
_cell.length_c   1.000
_cell.angle_alpha   90.00
_cell.angle_beta   90.00
_cell.angle_gamma   90.00
#
_symmetry.space_group_name_H-M   'P 1'
#
loop_
_entity.id
_entity.type
_entity.pdbx_description
1 polymer ?
#
loop_
_entity_poly.entity_id
_entity_poly.type
_entity_poly.pdbx_seq_one_letter_code
_entity_poly.pdbx_strand_id
1 'polypeptide(L)'
;TVIQSAGGVLGPYWQSIHLGQNEEDSGQFRRPHAVEWISGCAIMVRRAVVEQVGMLDPRFFYYWEETEWCLRAGRAGWRIVHVPRARLWHKGVQRDYRPKPSVSYYGTRNRFLMLAKHRAPVAVWAMALFETSRTLASWTVRPKWRSMRGHRDAMWRGVVDFVRHRWGQMPDGGG
;
A
#
# COMPACT_ATOMS: atom_id res chain seq x y z
N THR A 1 7.80 0.58 23.29
CA THR A 1 7.53 1.36 22.05
C THR A 1 6.62 0.56 21.16
N VAL A 2 5.75 1.17 20.37
CA VAL A 2 4.88 0.45 19.41
C VAL A 2 5.55 0.45 18.04
N ILE A 3 5.51 -0.70 17.35
CA ILE A 3 6.08 -0.86 16.02
C ILE A 3 5.08 -0.31 14.99
N GLN A 4 5.53 0.64 14.16
CA GLN A 4 4.74 1.07 13.01
C GLN A 4 4.88 0.11 11.83
N SER A 5 6.10 -0.37 11.57
CA SER A 5 6.40 -1.36 10.55
C SER A 5 7.79 -1.96 10.81
N ALA A 6 7.89 -3.28 10.72
CA ALA A 6 9.15 -4.02 10.66
C ALA A 6 9.44 -4.52 9.23
N GLY A 7 9.04 -3.75 8.22
CA GLY A 7 8.94 -4.18 6.82
C GLY A 7 7.57 -4.74 6.49
N GLY A 8 7.47 -5.39 5.32
CA GLY A 8 6.23 -5.98 4.87
C GLY A 8 6.40 -7.07 3.82
N VAL A 9 5.33 -7.84 3.66
CA VAL A 9 5.21 -8.96 2.72
C VAL A 9 3.99 -8.77 1.83
N LEU A 10 4.00 -9.43 0.67
CA LEU A 10 2.86 -9.60 -0.21
C LEU A 10 2.23 -10.95 0.10
N GLY A 11 0.96 -10.94 0.48
CA GLY A 11 0.17 -12.15 0.67
C GLY A 11 0.03 -12.96 -0.63
N PRO A 12 -0.58 -14.16 -0.55
CA PRO A 12 -0.77 -15.04 -1.72
C PRO A 12 -1.59 -14.39 -2.85
N TYR A 13 -2.44 -13.41 -2.53
CA TYR A 13 -3.16 -12.61 -3.53
C TYR A 13 -2.67 -11.16 -3.55
N TRP A 14 -1.37 -10.98 -3.29
CA TRP A 14 -0.64 -9.72 -3.31
C TRP A 14 -1.28 -8.63 -2.43
N GLN A 15 -1.90 -9.01 -1.32
CA GLN A 15 -2.25 -8.05 -0.27
C GLN A 15 -0.96 -7.54 0.37
N SER A 16 -0.82 -6.22 0.52
CA SER A 16 0.30 -5.63 1.25
C SER A 16 0.06 -5.79 2.75
N ILE A 17 0.96 -6.50 3.43
CA ILE A 17 0.87 -6.81 4.87
C ILE A 17 2.08 -6.20 5.57
N HIS A 18 1.83 -5.33 6.54
CA HIS A 18 2.89 -4.82 7.42
C HIS A 18 3.25 -5.86 8.47
N LEU A 19 4.55 -6.10 8.67
CA LEU A 19 5.04 -6.93 9.77
C LEU A 19 5.11 -6.12 11.06
N GLY A 20 4.57 -6.67 12.15
CA GLY A 20 4.64 -6.07 13.49
C GLY A 20 3.81 -4.81 13.70
N GLN A 21 2.98 -4.41 12.74
CA GLN A 21 2.24 -3.14 12.84
C GLN A 21 1.31 -3.12 14.05
N ASN A 22 1.39 -2.06 14.84
CA ASN A 22 0.66 -1.85 16.09
C ASN A 22 0.98 -2.84 17.21
N GLU A 23 2.00 -3.69 17.05
CA GLU A 23 2.50 -4.54 18.12
C GLU A 23 3.44 -3.77 19.04
N GLU A 24 3.50 -4.18 20.30
CA GLU A 24 4.53 -3.73 21.22
C GLU A 24 5.90 -4.30 20.80
N ASP A 25 6.93 -3.44 20.75
CA ASP A 25 8.31 -3.85 20.54
C ASP A 25 8.84 -4.52 21.82
N SER A 26 8.70 -5.85 21.86
CA SER A 26 9.26 -6.74 22.88
C SER A 26 10.61 -7.34 22.42
N GLY A 27 11.14 -6.87 21.30
CA GLY A 27 12.34 -7.42 20.67
C GLY A 27 12.07 -8.64 19.79
N GLN A 28 10.87 -8.77 19.21
CA GLN A 28 10.54 -9.82 18.26
C GLN A 28 11.33 -9.72 16.94
N PHE A 29 11.84 -8.53 16.59
CA PHE A 29 12.69 -8.29 15.42
C PHE A 29 14.12 -7.92 15.83
N ARG A 30 14.91 -8.83 16.42
CA ARG A 30 16.30 -8.51 16.85
C ARG A 30 17.35 -8.62 15.75
N ARG A 31 17.10 -9.41 14.72
CA ARG A 31 18.05 -9.69 13.64
C ARG A 31 17.55 -9.12 12.31
N PRO A 32 18.47 -8.68 11.42
CA PRO A 32 18.10 -8.37 10.05
C PRO A 32 17.42 -9.58 9.40
N HIS A 33 16.33 -9.34 8.68
CA HIS A 33 15.58 -10.39 8.00
C HIS A 33 15.07 -9.89 6.65
N ALA A 34 14.90 -10.82 5.72
CA ALA A 34 14.36 -10.52 4.40
C ALA A 34 12.88 -10.16 4.50
N VAL A 35 12.48 -9.19 3.69
CA VAL A 35 11.10 -8.73 3.51
C VAL A 35 10.86 -8.50 2.02
N GLU A 36 9.61 -8.28 1.60
CA GLU A 36 9.32 -7.98 0.19
C GLU A 36 9.22 -6.49 -0.08
N TRP A 37 8.93 -5.69 0.94
CA TRP A 37 8.93 -4.24 0.84
C TRP A 37 9.19 -3.57 2.21
N ILE A 38 9.57 -2.30 2.17
CA ILE A 38 9.83 -1.45 3.35
C ILE A 38 9.03 -0.16 3.20
N SER A 39 8.54 0.39 4.31
CA SER A 39 7.85 1.68 4.32
C SER A 39 8.73 2.81 3.77
N GLY A 40 8.16 3.69 2.94
CA GLY A 40 8.85 4.88 2.41
C GLY A 40 9.33 5.87 3.45
N CYS A 41 8.89 5.76 4.72
CA CYS A 41 9.36 6.63 5.81
C CYS A 41 10.88 6.61 5.99
N ALA A 42 11.54 5.48 5.71
CA ALA A 42 12.99 5.36 5.81
C ALA A 42 13.50 4.20 4.93
N ILE A 43 14.01 4.53 3.74
CA ILE A 43 14.64 3.58 2.83
C ILE A 43 16.09 4.02 2.58
N MET A 44 17.03 3.10 2.78
CA MET A 44 18.40 3.22 2.30
C MET A 44 18.60 2.26 1.15
N VAL A 45 19.15 2.75 0.04
CA VAL A 45 19.34 1.96 -1.18
C VAL A 45 20.70 2.25 -1.80
N ARG A 46 21.28 1.23 -2.46
CA ARG A 46 22.44 1.43 -3.33
C ARG A 46 22.03 2.21 -4.57
N ARG A 47 22.88 3.14 -5.01
CA ARG A 47 22.71 3.87 -6.27
C ARG A 47 22.41 2.95 -7.46
N ALA A 48 23.13 1.83 -7.56
CA ALA A 48 22.95 0.83 -8.62
C ALA A 48 21.52 0.26 -8.72
N VAL A 49 20.77 0.18 -7.61
CA VAL A 49 19.37 -0.26 -7.64
C VAL A 49 18.54 0.77 -8.41
N VAL A 50 18.69 2.06 -8.10
CA VAL A 50 17.97 3.14 -8.78
C VAL A 50 18.34 3.21 -10.25
N GLU A 51 19.62 3.05 -10.58
CA GLU A 51 20.09 3.02 -11.98
C GLU A 51 19.50 1.82 -12.75
N GLN A 52 19.33 0.67 -12.11
CA GLN A 52 18.82 -0.54 -12.75
C GLN A 52 17.28 -0.56 -12.86
N VAL A 53 16.56 -0.22 -11.80
CA VAL A 53 15.10 -0.37 -11.75
C VAL A 53 14.34 0.95 -11.90
N GLY A 54 15.04 2.08 -11.91
CA GLY A 54 14.47 3.42 -11.98
C GLY A 54 13.92 3.93 -10.65
N MET A 55 13.37 5.14 -10.67
CA MET A 55 12.74 5.79 -9.52
C MET A 55 11.35 5.22 -9.20
N LEU A 56 10.73 5.73 -8.12
CA LEU A 56 9.31 5.52 -7.84
C LEU A 56 8.46 5.95 -9.05
N ASP A 57 7.40 5.21 -9.31
CA ASP A 57 6.51 5.48 -10.44
C ASP A 57 5.51 6.59 -10.07
N PRO A 58 5.57 7.78 -10.70
CA PRO A 58 4.77 8.93 -10.30
C PRO A 58 3.26 8.71 -10.50
N ARG A 59 2.84 7.68 -11.25
CA ARG A 59 1.42 7.35 -11.43
C ARG A 59 0.75 6.94 -10.12
N PHE A 60 1.51 6.36 -9.19
CA PHE A 60 1.02 5.98 -7.88
C PHE A 60 0.68 7.23 -7.05
N PHE A 61 1.55 8.25 -7.09
CA PHE A 61 1.49 9.48 -6.28
C PHE A 61 1.56 9.24 -4.76
N TYR A 62 0.66 8.43 -4.20
CA TYR A 62 0.57 8.12 -2.77
C TYR A 62 -0.04 6.73 -2.55
N TYR A 63 0.51 5.94 -1.63
CA TYR A 63 0.24 4.52 -1.40
C TYR A 63 0.60 3.57 -2.55
N TRP A 64 1.19 2.41 -2.18
CA TRP A 64 1.68 1.33 -3.06
C TRP A 64 2.95 1.65 -3.87
N GLU A 65 3.41 2.89 -3.91
CA GLU A 65 4.60 3.33 -4.63
C GLU A 65 5.85 2.57 -4.17
N GLU A 66 6.07 2.43 -2.86
CA GLU A 66 7.26 1.74 -2.34
C GLU A 66 7.09 0.24 -2.41
N THR A 67 5.88 -0.28 -2.17
CA THR A 67 5.59 -1.71 -2.34
C THR A 67 5.87 -2.15 -3.78
N GLU A 68 5.41 -1.39 -4.76
CA GLU A 68 5.68 -1.66 -6.17
C GLU A 68 7.16 -1.53 -6.51
N TRP A 69 7.82 -0.49 -6.02
CA TRP A 69 9.24 -0.28 -6.30
C TRP A 69 10.14 -1.36 -5.68
N CYS A 70 9.84 -1.80 -4.45
CA CYS A 70 10.51 -2.94 -3.84
C CYS A 70 10.25 -4.24 -4.59
N LEU A 71 9.03 -4.48 -5.08
CA LEU A 71 8.73 -5.64 -5.94
C LEU A 71 9.57 -5.60 -7.23
N ARG A 72 9.73 -4.42 -7.83
CA ARG A 72 10.57 -4.21 -9.02
C ARG A 72 12.04 -4.50 -8.73
N ALA A 73 12.56 -3.99 -7.61
CA ALA A 73 13.92 -4.27 -7.14
C ALA A 73 14.13 -5.78 -6.87
N GLY A 74 13.18 -6.44 -6.21
CA GLY A 74 13.22 -7.89 -5.94
C GLY A 74 13.25 -8.72 -7.22
N ARG A 75 12.43 -8.38 -8.21
CA ARG A 75 12.43 -9.03 -9.53
C ARG A 75 13.74 -8.83 -10.31
N ALA A 76 14.46 -7.75 -10.02
CA ALA A 76 15.79 -7.48 -10.57
C ALA A 76 16.93 -8.17 -9.79
N GLY A 77 16.62 -8.99 -8.80
CA GLY A 77 17.58 -9.78 -8.02
C GLY A 77 18.09 -9.10 -6.74
N TRP A 78 17.57 -7.92 -6.39
CA TRP A 78 17.96 -7.24 -5.15
C TRP A 78 17.23 -7.81 -3.94
N ARG A 79 17.96 -7.98 -2.84
CA ARG A 79 17.37 -8.38 -1.55
C ARG A 79 16.89 -7.15 -0.80
N ILE A 80 15.64 -7.18 -0.35
CA ILE A 80 15.07 -6.19 0.55
C ILE A 80 15.17 -6.73 1.98
N VAL A 81 15.70 -5.92 2.90
CA VAL A 81 16.03 -6.37 4.27
C VAL A 81 15.59 -5.32 5.28
N HIS A 82 14.78 -5.74 6.26
CA HIS A 82 14.52 -4.91 7.43
C HIS A 82 15.71 -4.99 8.40
N VAL A 83 16.24 -3.83 8.82
CA VAL A 83 17.40 -3.73 9.72
C VAL A 83 16.96 -3.13 11.06
N PRO A 84 16.71 -3.93 12.10
CA PRO A 84 16.07 -3.46 13.33
C PRO A 84 16.92 -2.51 14.19
N ARG A 85 18.23 -2.42 13.90
CA ARG A 85 19.14 -1.47 14.54
C ARG A 85 19.00 -0.05 13.96
N ALA A 86 18.48 0.09 12.74
CA ALA A 86 18.21 1.38 12.10
C ALA A 86 16.79 1.83 12.47
N ARG A 87 16.66 2.51 13.61
CA ARG A 87 15.37 2.95 14.16
C ARG A 87 15.10 4.41 13.83
N LEU A 88 13.87 4.70 13.42
CA LEU A 88 13.37 6.05 13.21
C LEU A 88 12.02 6.21 13.90
N TRP A 89 11.80 7.35 14.53
CA TRP A 89 10.51 7.67 15.16
C TRP A 89 9.67 8.45 14.17
N HIS A 90 8.67 7.77 13.62
CA HIS A 90 7.66 8.41 12.80
C HIS A 90 6.53 8.89 13.70
N LYS A 91 6.10 10.14 13.53
CA LYS A 91 4.95 10.69 14.26
C LYS A 91 3.72 9.89 13.82
N GLY A 92 3.35 8.90 14.61
CA GLY A 92 2.23 8.03 14.33
C GLY A 92 0.93 8.80 14.19
N VAL A 93 -0.06 8.13 13.60
CA VAL A 93 -1.43 8.65 13.57
C VAL A 93 -1.97 8.70 15.01
N GLN A 94 -2.66 9.80 15.35
CA GLN A 94 -3.29 9.95 16.66
C GLN A 94 -4.33 8.83 16.87
N ARG A 95 -4.63 8.46 18.12
CA ARG A 95 -5.56 7.35 18.43
C ARG A 95 -6.96 7.54 17.82
N ASP A 96 -7.37 8.78 17.61
CA ASP A 96 -8.63 9.21 17.02
C ASP A 96 -8.53 9.51 15.52
N TYR A 97 -7.38 9.24 14.90
CA TYR A 97 -7.17 9.49 13.48
C TYR A 97 -8.19 8.72 12.64
N ARG A 98 -8.99 9.48 11.89
CA ARG A 98 -9.90 8.94 10.89
C ARG A 98 -9.22 9.06 9.53
N PRO A 99 -8.93 7.93 8.84
CA PRO A 99 -8.39 7.98 7.49
C PRO A 99 -9.27 8.86 6.61
N LYS A 100 -8.66 9.72 5.78
CA LYS A 100 -9.42 10.49 4.79
C LYS A 100 -9.91 9.57 3.67
N PRO A 101 -10.98 9.91 2.94
CA PRO A 101 -11.43 9.17 1.76
C PRO A 101 -10.34 8.96 0.70
N SER A 102 -9.36 9.88 0.61
CA SER A 102 -8.20 9.74 -0.27
C SER A 102 -7.42 8.44 -0.05
N VAL A 103 -7.36 7.92 1.18
CA VAL A 103 -6.73 6.62 1.49
C VAL A 103 -7.42 5.49 0.75
N SER A 104 -8.76 5.49 0.70
CA SER A 104 -9.54 4.49 -0.04
C SER A 104 -9.41 4.67 -1.56
N TYR A 105 -9.38 5.91 -2.05
CA TYR A 105 -9.16 6.19 -3.48
C TYR A 105 -7.81 5.64 -3.96
N TYR A 106 -6.72 6.09 -3.34
CA TYR A 106 -5.37 5.71 -3.74
C TYR A 106 -5.10 4.23 -3.46
N GLY A 107 -5.52 3.73 -2.29
CA GLY A 107 -5.38 2.33 -1.93
C GLY A 107 -6.02 1.39 -2.94
N THR A 108 -7.18 1.74 -3.50
CA THR A 108 -7.86 0.94 -4.53
C THR A 108 -7.27 1.15 -5.92
N ARG A 109 -7.16 2.40 -6.39
CA ARG A 109 -6.63 2.70 -7.73
C ARG A 109 -5.24 2.11 -7.93
N ASN A 110 -4.37 2.31 -6.95
CA ASN A 110 -2.97 1.93 -7.05
C ASN A 110 -2.75 0.44 -6.84
N ARG A 111 -3.61 -0.24 -6.06
CA ARG A 111 -3.63 -1.70 -6.02
C ARG A 111 -3.87 -2.25 -7.42
N PHE A 112 -4.90 -1.77 -8.13
CA PHE A 112 -5.17 -2.22 -9.50
C PHE A 112 -4.07 -1.85 -10.48
N LEU A 113 -3.48 -0.66 -10.35
CA LEU A 113 -2.30 -0.27 -11.14
C LEU A 113 -1.12 -1.22 -10.91
N MET A 114 -0.83 -1.59 -9.66
CA MET A 114 0.21 -2.55 -9.30
C MET A 114 -0.06 -3.91 -9.96
N LEU A 115 -1.30 -4.43 -9.86
CA LEU A 115 -1.68 -5.69 -10.49
C LEU A 115 -1.51 -5.66 -12.00
N ALA A 116 -1.94 -4.57 -12.66
CA ALA A 116 -1.85 -4.41 -14.11
C ALA A 116 -0.39 -4.30 -14.56
N LYS A 117 0.39 -3.44 -13.91
CA LYS A 117 1.80 -3.19 -14.22
C LYS A 117 2.65 -4.46 -14.13
N HIS A 118 2.34 -5.32 -13.15
CA HIS A 118 3.11 -6.53 -12.89
C HIS A 118 2.51 -7.81 -13.47
N ARG A 119 1.47 -7.69 -14.31
CA ARG A 119 0.75 -8.81 -14.95
C ARG A 119 0.34 -9.87 -13.93
N ALA A 120 -0.34 -9.42 -12.87
CA ALA A 120 -0.78 -10.30 -11.80
C ALA A 120 -1.65 -11.46 -12.33
N PRO A 121 -1.55 -12.66 -11.74
CA PRO A 121 -2.39 -13.78 -12.12
C PRO A 121 -3.89 -13.48 -12.01
N VAL A 122 -4.70 -14.16 -12.83
CA VAL A 122 -6.17 -13.98 -12.83
C VAL A 122 -6.77 -14.21 -11.44
N ALA A 123 -6.27 -15.17 -10.66
CA ALA A 123 -6.73 -15.41 -9.29
C ALA A 123 -6.51 -14.19 -8.36
N VAL A 124 -5.40 -13.48 -8.53
CA VAL A 124 -5.08 -12.26 -7.77
C VAL A 124 -6.05 -11.14 -8.15
N TRP A 125 -6.33 -10.98 -9.45
CA TRP A 125 -7.35 -10.05 -9.94
C TRP A 125 -8.74 -10.38 -9.40
N ALA A 126 -9.16 -11.65 -9.48
CA ALA A 126 -10.46 -12.10 -9.01
C ALA A 126 -10.64 -11.79 -7.51
N MET A 127 -9.63 -12.06 -6.70
CA MET A 127 -9.66 -11.75 -5.27
C MET A 127 -9.73 -10.24 -5.02
N ALA A 128 -8.93 -9.44 -5.73
CA ALA A 128 -8.93 -7.99 -5.57
C ALA A 128 -10.28 -7.37 -5.97
N LEU A 129 -10.90 -7.87 -7.04
CA LEU A 129 -12.24 -7.46 -7.47
C LEU A 129 -13.30 -7.89 -6.46
N PHE A 130 -13.26 -9.13 -5.98
CA PHE A 130 -14.18 -9.62 -4.96
C PHE A 130 -14.11 -8.80 -3.66
N GLU A 131 -12.92 -8.54 -3.13
CA GLU A 131 -12.74 -7.73 -1.92
C GLU A 131 -13.25 -6.29 -2.10
N THR A 132 -12.97 -5.68 -3.25
CA THR A 132 -13.41 -4.33 -3.59
C THR A 132 -14.93 -4.27 -3.72
N SER A 133 -15.53 -5.18 -4.49
CA SER A 133 -16.99 -5.25 -4.69
C SER A 133 -17.73 -5.55 -3.39
N ARG A 134 -17.24 -6.50 -2.57
CA ARG A 134 -17.80 -6.81 -1.26
C ARG A 134 -17.77 -5.60 -0.32
N THR A 135 -16.68 -4.83 -0.35
CA THR A 135 -16.53 -3.62 0.47
C THR A 135 -17.47 -2.51 0.01
N LEU A 136 -17.50 -2.22 -1.30
CA LEU A 136 -18.43 -1.25 -1.89
C LEU A 136 -19.90 -1.59 -1.59
N ALA A 137 -20.29 -2.86 -1.77
CA ALA A 137 -21.64 -3.32 -1.46
C ALA A 137 -21.97 -3.16 0.04
N SER A 138 -21.04 -3.56 0.92
CA SER A 138 -21.20 -3.41 2.37
C SER A 138 -21.39 -1.95 2.78
N TRP A 139 -20.56 -1.03 2.29
CA TRP A 139 -20.66 0.41 2.60
C TRP A 139 -21.86 1.11 1.94
N THR A 140 -22.47 0.48 0.93
CA THR A 140 -23.68 1.00 0.28
C THR A 140 -24.95 0.55 0.98
N VAL A 141 -25.06 -0.75 1.29
CA VAL A 141 -26.32 -1.37 1.69
C VAL A 141 -26.52 -1.39 3.21
N ARG A 142 -25.46 -1.57 4.00
CA ARG A 142 -25.61 -1.78 5.44
C ARG A 142 -25.74 -0.44 6.19
N PRO A 143 -26.83 -0.17 6.93
CA PRO A 143 -27.05 1.12 7.58
C PRO A 143 -25.95 1.55 8.56
N LYS A 144 -25.30 0.58 9.23
CA LYS A 144 -24.18 0.84 10.15
C LYS A 144 -22.96 1.48 9.50
N TRP A 145 -22.84 1.45 8.16
CA TRP A 145 -21.71 2.01 7.41
C TRP A 145 -22.03 3.36 6.75
N ARG A 146 -23.08 4.07 7.19
CA ARG A 146 -23.43 5.40 6.65
C ARG A 146 -22.27 6.40 6.70
N SER A 147 -21.42 6.36 7.73
CA SER A 147 -20.23 7.21 7.85
C SER A 147 -19.14 6.88 6.82
N MET A 148 -19.17 5.71 6.19
CA MET A 148 -18.19 5.27 5.20
C MET A 148 -18.56 5.67 3.77
N ARG A 149 -19.66 6.42 3.54
CA ARG A 149 -20.08 6.83 2.19
C ARG A 149 -19.01 7.63 1.45
N GLY A 150 -18.31 8.54 2.13
CA GLY A 150 -17.18 9.25 1.53
C GLY A 150 -16.05 8.31 1.07
N HIS A 151 -15.71 7.30 1.88
CA HIS A 151 -14.74 6.27 1.51
C HIS A 151 -15.22 5.38 0.36
N ARG A 152 -16.51 5.03 0.34
CA ARG A 152 -17.14 4.30 -0.76
C ARG A 152 -17.02 5.07 -2.07
N ASP A 153 -17.38 6.36 -2.07
CA ASP A 153 -17.35 7.19 -3.28
C ASP A 153 -15.92 7.38 -3.78
N ALA A 154 -14.98 7.58 -2.86
CA ALA A 154 -13.56 7.63 -3.17
C ALA A 154 -13.03 6.29 -3.72
N MET A 155 -13.41 5.15 -3.13
CA MET A 155 -13.05 3.81 -3.62
C MET A 155 -13.60 3.59 -5.04
N TRP A 156 -14.89 3.89 -5.27
CA TRP A 156 -15.52 3.77 -6.58
C TRP A 156 -14.84 4.66 -7.61
N ARG A 157 -14.53 5.91 -7.26
CA ARG A 157 -13.76 6.81 -8.12
C ARG A 157 -12.37 6.25 -8.42
N GLY A 158 -11.72 5.61 -7.46
CA GLY A 158 -10.43 4.94 -7.66
C GLY A 158 -10.52 3.81 -8.70
N VAL A 159 -11.60 3.02 -8.68
CA VAL A 159 -11.88 2.01 -9.72
C VAL A 159 -12.07 2.67 -11.09
N VAL A 160 -12.91 3.71 -11.17
CA VAL A 160 -13.20 4.43 -12.42
C VAL A 160 -11.94 5.07 -13.01
N ASP A 161 -11.12 5.70 -12.17
CA ASP A 161 -9.89 6.37 -12.61
C ASP A 161 -8.82 5.37 -13.06
N PHE A 162 -8.73 4.21 -12.41
CA PHE A 162 -7.90 3.12 -12.89
C PHE A 162 -8.33 2.67 -14.31
N VAL A 163 -9.62 2.42 -14.53
CA VAL A 163 -10.16 2.00 -15.84
C VAL A 163 -9.95 3.08 -16.90
N ARG A 164 -10.07 4.36 -16.52
CA ARG A 164 -9.86 5.51 -17.43
C ARG A 164 -8.39 5.93 -17.58
N HIS A 165 -7.45 5.18 -17.00
CA HIS A 165 -6.03 5.49 -16.99
C HIS A 165 -5.69 6.91 -16.48
N ARG A 166 -6.42 7.38 -15.45
CA ARG A 166 -6.18 8.68 -14.81
C ARG A 166 -5.26 8.50 -13.61
N TRP A 167 -4.06 9.06 -13.71
CA TRP A 167 -2.98 8.92 -12.73
C TRP A 167 -2.67 10.25 -12.02
N GLY A 168 -1.87 10.18 -10.96
CA GLY A 168 -1.46 11.35 -10.19
C GLY A 168 -2.42 11.66 -9.05
N GLN A 169 -2.60 12.95 -8.73
CA GLN A 169 -3.43 13.37 -7.60
C GLN A 169 -4.91 13.05 -7.83
N MET A 170 -5.58 12.60 -6.77
CA MET A 170 -7.04 12.54 -6.70
C MET A 170 -7.55 13.96 -6.95
N PRO A 171 -8.35 14.20 -8.01
CA PRO A 171 -8.80 15.55 -8.28
C PRO A 171 -9.66 16.02 -7.10
N ASP A 172 -9.44 17.26 -6.66
CA ASP A 172 -10.19 17.85 -5.55
C ASP A 172 -11.69 17.62 -5.77
N GLY A 173 -12.36 17.18 -4.71
CA GLY A 173 -13.81 17.01 -4.73
C GLY A 173 -14.46 18.38 -4.79
N GLY A 174 -14.57 18.96 -5.98
CA GLY A 174 -15.45 20.10 -6.24
C GLY A 174 -16.89 19.60 -6.35
N GLY A 175 -17.76 20.08 -5.44
CA GLY A 175 -19.21 19.87 -5.44
C GLY A 175 -19.72 19.07 -4.26
#